data_AF-A0A382NLB5-F1
#
_entry.id   AF-A0A382NLB5-F1
#
_cell.length_a   1.000
_cell.length_b   1.000
_cell.length_c   1.000
_cell.angle_alpha   90.00
_cell.angle_beta   90.00
_cell.angle_gamma   90.00
#
_symmetry.space_group_name_H-M   'P 1'
#
loop_
_entity.id
_entity.type
_entity.pdbx_description
1 polymer ?
#
loop_
_entity_poly.entity_id
_entity_poly.type
_entity_poly.pdbx_seq_one_letter_code
_entity_poly.pdbx_strand_id
1 'polypeptide(L)' 'MPNYDASTNNKSKRATRIYKDLDLDFGRNTVTNDVNKLTDVEAVKRSVRNLINTNHYERPFHPEL' A
#
# COMPACT_ATOMS: atom_id res chain seq x y z
N MET A 1 13.22 7.54 -15.87
CA MET A 1 14.00 6.96 -14.74
C MET A 1 13.77 5.45 -14.73
N PRO A 2 14.75 4.61 -14.36
CA PRO A 2 14.56 3.17 -14.30
C PRO A 2 13.58 2.79 -13.18
N ASN A 3 12.65 1.87 -13.46
CA ASN A 3 11.76 1.31 -12.45
C ASN A 3 12.45 0.11 -11.80
N TYR A 4 12.90 0.27 -10.56
CA TYR A 4 13.57 -0.77 -9.76
C TYR A 4 12.62 -1.68 -8.99
N ASP A 5 11.39 -1.81 -9.47
CA ASP A 5 10.31 -2.40 -8.70
C ASP A 5 9.39 -3.27 -9.55
N ALA A 6 8.65 -4.16 -8.89
CA ALA A 6 7.78 -5.15 -9.53
C ALA A 6 6.48 -4.58 -10.15
N SER A 7 6.36 -3.25 -10.26
CA SER A 7 5.18 -2.57 -10.82
C SER A 7 4.81 -3.03 -12.24
N THR A 8 5.79 -3.51 -13.01
CA THR A 8 5.60 -4.07 -14.36
C THR A 8 4.83 -5.40 -14.37
N ASN A 9 4.80 -6.10 -13.24
CA ASN A 9 4.17 -7.42 -13.11
C ASN A 9 2.95 -7.44 -12.17
N ASN A 10 2.47 -6.26 -11.72
CA ASN A 10 1.43 -6.08 -10.69
C ASN A 10 0.07 -6.78 -10.96
N LYS A 11 -0.19 -7.20 -12.20
CA LYS A 11 -1.45 -7.85 -12.62
C LYS A 11 -1.20 -9.10 -13.44
N SER A 12 -0.06 -9.75 -13.22
CA SER A 12 0.24 -11.01 -13.87
C SER A 12 -0.85 -12.04 -13.58
N LYS A 13 -1.36 -12.73 -14.60
CA LYS A 13 -2.34 -13.83 -14.45
C LYS A 13 -1.79 -14.99 -13.59
N ARG A 14 -0.48 -15.01 -13.36
CA ARG A 14 0.20 -16.00 -12.51
C ARG A 14 0.20 -15.61 -11.03
N ALA A 15 -0.15 -14.37 -10.69
CA ALA A 15 -0.18 -13.91 -9.31
C ALA A 15 -1.32 -14.61 -8.56
N THR A 16 -0.99 -15.39 -7.55
CA THR A 16 -1.95 -16.08 -6.69
C THR A 16 -2.69 -15.13 -5.76
N ARG A 17 -2.08 -13.98 -5.43
CA ARG A 17 -2.67 -12.94 -4.57
C ARG A 17 -2.27 -11.56 -5.07
N ILE A 18 -3.24 -10.66 -5.11
CA ILE A 18 -3.04 -9.24 -5.41
C ILE A 18 -3.41 -8.45 -4.16
N TYR A 19 -2.44 -7.77 -3.56
CA TYR A 19 -2.67 -6.94 -2.39
C TYR A 19 -3.42 -5.66 -2.78
N LYS A 20 -4.32 -5.20 -1.92
CA LYS A 20 -5.07 -3.94 -2.14
C LYS A 20 -5.30 -3.29 -0.80
N ASP A 21 -5.18 -1.98 -0.76
CA ASP A 21 -5.43 -1.17 0.44
C ASP A 21 -6.06 0.18 0.06
N LEU A 22 -6.69 0.86 1.01
CA LEU A 22 -7.29 2.17 0.83
C LEU A 22 -6.23 3.27 0.84
N ASP A 23 -6.39 4.31 0.02
CA ASP A 23 -5.50 5.47 0.02
C ASP A 23 -5.61 6.30 1.32
N LEU A 24 -4.50 6.47 2.05
CA LEU A 24 -4.44 7.20 3.33
C LEU A 24 -4.53 8.72 3.15
N ASP A 25 -4.35 9.21 1.92
CA ASP A 25 -4.63 10.62 1.58
C ASP A 25 -6.14 10.85 1.35
N PHE A 26 -6.96 9.79 1.39
CA PHE A 26 -8.41 9.82 1.20
C PHE A 26 -8.88 10.61 -0.02
N GLY A 27 -8.05 10.61 -1.09
CA GLY A 27 -8.39 11.24 -2.35
C GLY A 27 -9.63 10.63 -2.98
N ARG A 28 -10.48 11.48 -3.56
CA ARG A 28 -11.68 11.06 -4.28
C ARG A 28 -11.32 10.49 -5.64
N ASN A 29 -11.82 9.30 -5.94
CA ASN A 29 -11.77 8.72 -7.26
C ASN A 29 -12.66 9.53 -8.20
N THR A 30 -12.10 10.09 -9.27
CA THR A 30 -12.81 10.97 -10.19
C THR A 30 -13.91 10.29 -10.99
N VAL A 31 -13.90 8.95 -11.07
CA VAL A 31 -14.87 8.15 -11.82
C VAL A 31 -15.94 7.56 -10.89
N THR A 32 -15.54 6.87 -9.82
CA THR A 32 -16.48 6.19 -8.92
C THR A 32 -16.96 7.05 -7.76
N ASN A 33 -16.29 8.18 -7.50
CA ASN A 33 -16.54 9.07 -6.37
C ASN A 33 -16.27 8.47 -4.98
N ASP A 34 -15.69 7.27 -4.92
CA ASP A 34 -15.25 6.61 -3.69
C ASP A 34 -13.80 7.02 -3.31
N VAL A 35 -13.29 6.48 -2.21
CA VAL A 35 -11.87 6.60 -1.85
C VAL A 35 -10.99 5.81 -2.83
N ASN A 36 -9.84 6.39 -3.19
CA ASN A 36 -8.83 5.74 -4.02
C ASN A 36 -8.28 4.45 -3.37
N LYS A 37 -7.85 3.52 -4.22
CA LYS A 37 -7.30 2.22 -3.79
C LYS A 37 -5.86 2.09 -4.28
N LEU A 38 -4.93 1.77 -3.39
CA LEU A 38 -3.60 1.34 -3.76
C LEU A 38 -3.61 -0.15 -4.06
N THR A 39 -2.84 -0.56 -5.08
CA THR A 39 -2.80 -1.96 -5.51
C THR A 39 -1.38 -2.49 -5.57
N ASP A 40 -1.28 -3.76 -5.18
CA ASP A 40 -0.12 -4.61 -5.24
C ASP A 40 1.13 -3.95 -4.66
N VAL A 41 2.18 -3.77 -5.46
CA VAL A 41 3.47 -3.32 -4.93
C VAL A 41 3.42 -1.93 -4.29
N GLU A 42 2.53 -1.05 -4.77
CA GLU A 42 2.35 0.27 -4.17
C GLU A 42 1.75 0.17 -2.76
N ALA A 43 0.77 -0.72 -2.57
CA ALA A 43 0.17 -1.00 -1.27
C ALA A 43 1.21 -1.58 -0.29
N VAL A 44 2.04 -2.51 -0.77
CA VAL A 44 3.13 -3.11 0.03
C VAL A 44 4.13 -2.04 0.45
N LYS A 45 4.61 -1.21 -0.48
CA LYS A 45 5.55 -0.13 -0.20
C LYS A 45 5.01 0.82 0.86
N ARG A 46 3.73 1.18 0.81
CA ARG A 46 3.15 2.07 1.81
C ARG A 46 3.00 1.40 3.17
N SER A 47 2.59 0.14 3.22
CA SER A 47 2.54 -0.61 4.48
C SER A 47 3.91 -0.66 5.16
N VAL A 48 4.98 -0.91 4.40
CA VAL A 48 6.36 -0.95 4.94
C VAL A 48 6.79 0.44 5.40
N ARG A 49 6.49 1.49 4.63
CA ARG A 49 6.80 2.87 5.02
C ARG A 49 6.09 3.26 6.33
N ASN A 50 4.81 2.92 6.47
CA ASN A 50 4.07 3.21 7.69
C ASN A 50 4.66 2.48 8.89
N LEU A 51 5.06 1.22 8.71
CA LEU A 51 5.73 0.45 9.77
C LEU A 51 7.04 1.11 10.20
N ILE A 52 7.92 1.47 9.26
CA ILE A 52 9.21 2.12 9.55
C ILE A 52 9.03 3.49 10.21
N ASN A 53 7.98 4.22 9.83
CA ASN A 53 7.70 5.55 10.36
C ASN A 53 6.94 5.52 11.70
N THR A 54 6.52 4.36 12.18
CA THR A 54 5.88 4.24 13.49
C THR A 54 6.99 4.21 14.55
N ASN A 55 6.91 5.07 15.56
CA ASN A 55 7.86 5.04 16.67
C ASN A 55 7.49 3.96 17.70
N HIS A 56 8.49 3.56 18.48
CA HIS A 56 8.31 2.65 19.60
C HIS A 56 7.25 3.19 20.59
N TYR A 57 6.34 2.33 21.04
CA TYR A 57 5.16 2.67 21.86
C TYR A 57 4.03 3.48 21.18
N GLU A 58 4.06 3.76 19.87
CA GLU A 58 2.92 4.45 19.21
C GLU A 58 1.71 3.53 18.98
N ARG A 59 1.93 2.21 18.92
CA ARG A 59 0.85 1.23 18.75
C ARG A 59 0.28 0.84 20.12
N PRO A 60 -1.03 1.06 20.37
CA PRO A 60 -1.65 0.74 21.67
C PRO A 60 -1.56 -0.74 22.04
N PHE A 61 -1.59 -1.62 21.03
CA PHE A 61 -1.48 -3.05 21.17
C PHE A 61 -0.37 -3.47 20.20
N HIS A 62 0.75 -3.95 20.74
CA HIS A 62 2.06 -4.14 20.08
C HIS A 62 3.01 -2.93 20.12
N PRO A 63 3.38 -2.44 21.32
CA PRO A 63 4.36 -1.37 21.45
C PRO A 63 5.77 -1.74 20.97
N GLU A 64 6.07 -3.04 20.82
CA GLU A 64 7.36 -3.58 20.39
C GLU A 64 7.66 -3.46 18.90
N LEU A 65 6.67 -3.07 18.10
CA LEU A 65 6.74 -3.00 16.64
C LEU A 65 7.14 -1.63 16.11
#